data_AF-A0A2H4FU17-F1
#
_entry.id   AF-A0A2H4FU17-F1
#
_cell.length_a   1.000
_cell.length_b   1.000
_cell.length_c   1.000
_cell.angle_alpha   90.00
_cell.angle_beta   90.00
_cell.angle_gamma   90.00
#
_symmetry.space_group_name_H-M   'P 1'
#
loop_
_entity.id
_entity.type
_entity.pdbx_description
1 polymer ?
#
loop_
_entity_poly.entity_id
_entity_poly.type
_entity_poly.pdbx_seq_one_letter_code
_entity_poly.pdbx_strand_id
1 'polypeptide(L)'
;MVFKLSQKFIQSKIQEVEAKAQLLNHSIQYNEYEIKSSQFFSCENKESIHFPSTRKAKLIIQCLKHETVQETTIQKYLRSRTGMICCGKEEISQKLSNRQFSKETREKMSKSRKLFHEQNKKNQTKTQQNRNRYNEWRQIALENANFQCSLTKIRPKKLDAHHLFSKKVFVSIEFDQENCVILAKEIHQGFHNYYGTLNIVTIDHFIEFLEILSRDQNFRSELFQTIEPRNNFPKYEQTISNPVSNNDTGSETTQFYNVENILELQKYMIRIREGLLKKLLPKEKILANKAFQTKICSRNFQFEEWNSDTNSFK
;
A
#
# COMPACT_ATOMS: atom_id res chain seq x y z
N MET A 1 -32.04 -27.72 22.11
CA MET A 1 -33.46 -27.93 21.70
C MET A 1 -33.71 -27.22 20.40
N VAL A 2 -34.25 -27.93 19.41
CA VAL A 2 -34.63 -27.36 18.12
C VAL A 2 -36.11 -26.99 18.19
N PHE A 3 -36.44 -25.70 18.22
CA PHE A 3 -37.82 -25.24 18.26
C PHE A 3 -38.45 -25.41 16.87
N LYS A 4 -39.55 -26.16 16.78
CA LYS A 4 -40.36 -26.26 15.57
C LYS A 4 -41.24 -25.01 15.46
N LEU A 5 -41.07 -24.23 14.41
CA LEU A 5 -41.97 -23.11 14.10
C LEU A 5 -43.26 -23.67 13.48
N SER A 6 -44.41 -23.10 13.84
CA SER A 6 -45.69 -23.48 13.23
C SER A 6 -45.78 -22.94 11.79
N GLN A 7 -46.47 -23.67 10.92
CA GLN A 7 -46.70 -23.23 9.54
C GLN A 7 -47.42 -21.88 9.46
N LYS A 8 -48.41 -21.66 10.35
CA LYS A 8 -49.11 -20.38 10.48
C LYS A 8 -48.15 -19.21 10.78
N PHE A 9 -47.16 -19.44 11.65
CA PHE A 9 -46.15 -18.43 11.96
C PHE A 9 -45.27 -18.10 10.74
N ILE A 10 -44.85 -19.12 10.00
CA ILE A 10 -44.03 -18.95 8.80
C ILE A 10 -44.79 -18.17 7.72
N GLN A 11 -46.03 -18.55 7.43
CA GLN A 11 -46.90 -17.86 6.47
C GLN A 11 -47.12 -16.39 6.86
N SER A 12 -47.40 -16.13 8.13
CA SER A 12 -47.52 -14.75 8.65
C SER A 12 -46.23 -13.95 8.43
N LYS A 13 -45.04 -14.55 8.61
CA LYS A 13 -43.77 -13.86 8.37
C LYS A 13 -43.46 -13.62 6.90
N ILE A 14 -43.87 -14.51 5.99
CA ILE A 14 -43.75 -14.29 4.55
C ILE A 14 -44.62 -13.08 4.16
N GLN A 15 -45.88 -13.06 4.56
CA GLN A 15 -46.82 -11.97 4.30
C GLN A 15 -46.32 -10.62 4.84
N GLU A 16 -45.74 -10.59 6.05
CA GLU A 16 -45.12 -9.38 6.61
C GLU A 16 -43.94 -8.87 5.75
N VAL A 17 -43.11 -9.77 5.22
CA VAL A 17 -41.96 -9.41 4.36
C VAL A 17 -42.43 -8.89 3.01
N GLU A 18 -43.41 -9.55 2.40
CA GLU A 18 -44.03 -9.14 1.12
C GLU A 18 -44.70 -7.77 1.23
N ALA A 19 -45.55 -7.57 2.22
CA ALA A 19 -46.23 -6.28 2.45
C ALA A 19 -45.22 -5.14 2.63
N LYS A 20 -44.13 -5.41 3.35
CA LYS A 20 -43.06 -4.42 3.56
C LYS A 20 -42.23 -4.17 2.29
N ALA A 21 -41.92 -5.22 1.52
CA ALA A 21 -41.20 -5.09 0.26
C ALA A 21 -42.00 -4.26 -0.75
N GLN A 22 -43.30 -4.52 -0.85
CA GLN A 22 -44.22 -3.75 -1.67
C GLN A 22 -44.25 -2.27 -1.24
N LEU A 23 -44.38 -1.99 0.07
CA LEU A 23 -44.39 -0.63 0.60
C LEU A 23 -43.11 0.16 0.28
N LEU A 24 -41.96 -0.51 0.19
CA LEU A 24 -40.65 0.12 0.02
C LEU A 24 -40.12 0.07 -1.43
N ASN A 25 -40.91 -0.42 -2.39
CA ASN A 25 -40.48 -0.70 -3.77
C ASN A 25 -39.24 -1.61 -3.83
N HIS A 26 -39.32 -2.71 -3.11
CA HIS A 26 -38.34 -3.79 -3.14
C HIS A 26 -38.95 -5.04 -3.77
N SER A 27 -38.14 -5.79 -4.52
CA SER A 27 -38.50 -7.09 -5.07
C SER A 27 -37.79 -8.19 -4.29
N ILE A 28 -38.52 -9.24 -3.90
CA ILE A 28 -37.95 -10.40 -3.21
C ILE A 28 -37.53 -11.39 -4.30
N GLN A 29 -36.23 -11.71 -4.38
CA GLN A 29 -35.72 -12.68 -5.35
C GLN A 29 -35.57 -14.08 -4.77
N TYR A 30 -35.37 -14.18 -3.46
CA TYR A 30 -35.22 -15.45 -2.76
C TYR A 30 -35.74 -15.32 -1.33
N ASN A 31 -36.60 -16.24 -0.94
CA ASN A 31 -37.10 -16.36 0.43
C ASN A 31 -36.99 -17.83 0.87
N GLU A 32 -36.10 -18.11 1.82
CA GLU A 32 -35.83 -19.50 2.27
C GLU A 32 -37.09 -20.20 2.80
N TYR A 33 -38.05 -19.45 3.35
CA TYR A 33 -39.32 -20.01 3.81
C TYR A 33 -40.23 -20.44 2.65
N GLU A 34 -40.27 -19.68 1.55
CA GLU A 34 -41.13 -19.95 0.39
C GLU A 34 -40.68 -21.20 -0.36
N ILE A 35 -39.36 -21.38 -0.51
CA ILE A 35 -38.78 -22.58 -1.12
C ILE A 35 -39.04 -23.82 -0.28
N LYS A 36 -38.87 -23.71 1.06
CA LYS A 36 -39.15 -24.85 1.95
C LYS A 36 -40.65 -25.16 2.06
N SER A 37 -41.52 -24.14 1.95
CA SER A 37 -42.97 -24.36 1.97
C SER A 37 -43.48 -24.99 0.68
N SER A 38 -42.95 -24.62 -0.49
CA SER A 38 -43.32 -25.24 -1.77
C SER A 38 -42.89 -26.70 -1.83
N GLN A 39 -41.70 -27.04 -1.33
CA GLN A 39 -41.23 -28.43 -1.21
C GLN A 39 -42.12 -29.27 -0.29
N PHE A 40 -42.64 -28.69 0.80
CA PHE A 40 -43.52 -29.40 1.73
C PHE A 40 -44.80 -29.96 1.09
N PHE A 41 -45.36 -29.28 0.09
CA PHE A 41 -46.58 -29.73 -0.59
C PHE A 41 -46.36 -30.86 -1.60
N SER A 42 -45.10 -31.15 -1.96
CA SER A 42 -44.76 -32.08 -3.04
C SER A 42 -44.31 -33.48 -2.59
N CYS A 43 -44.09 -33.69 -1.29
CA CYS A 43 -43.51 -34.94 -0.77
C CYS A 43 -44.55 -35.75 0.02
N GLU A 44 -44.93 -36.94 -0.45
CA GLU A 44 -45.78 -37.89 0.30
C GLU A 44 -45.07 -38.49 1.54
N ASN A 45 -43.74 -38.31 1.63
CA ASN A 45 -42.96 -38.75 2.78
C ASN A 45 -42.93 -37.69 3.89
N LYS A 46 -43.57 -38.01 5.02
CA LYS A 46 -43.74 -37.19 6.24
C LYS A 46 -42.42 -36.95 7.03
N GLU A 47 -41.29 -36.78 6.37
CA GLU A 47 -40.10 -36.33 7.08
C GLU A 47 -40.32 -34.91 7.62
N SER A 48 -40.02 -34.69 8.90
CA SER A 48 -40.30 -33.41 9.54
C SER A 48 -39.39 -32.32 8.98
N ILE A 49 -39.91 -31.48 8.07
CA ILE A 49 -39.15 -30.35 7.52
C ILE A 49 -38.78 -29.38 8.64
N HIS A 50 -37.48 -29.12 8.75
CA HIS A 50 -36.95 -28.17 9.72
C HIS A 50 -36.85 -26.76 9.11
N PHE A 51 -37.68 -25.85 9.61
CA PHE A 51 -37.59 -24.43 9.24
C PHE A 51 -36.54 -23.71 10.10
N PRO A 52 -35.63 -22.93 9.49
CA PRO A 52 -34.69 -22.11 10.24
C PRO A 52 -35.45 -21.03 11.03
N SER A 53 -34.85 -20.49 12.09
CA SER A 53 -35.44 -19.34 12.78
C SER A 53 -35.40 -18.09 11.90
N THR A 54 -36.25 -17.09 12.16
CA THR A 54 -36.26 -15.80 11.42
C THR A 54 -34.93 -15.05 11.47
N ARG A 55 -34.06 -15.36 12.45
CA ARG A 55 -32.69 -14.84 12.57
C ARG A 55 -31.72 -15.46 11.57
N LYS A 56 -31.99 -16.68 11.13
CA LYS A 56 -31.14 -17.50 10.27
C LYS A 56 -31.70 -17.64 8.85
N ALA A 57 -33.01 -17.56 8.69
CA ALA A 57 -33.69 -17.64 7.40
C ALA A 57 -33.19 -16.53 6.45
N LYS A 58 -32.57 -16.95 5.35
CA LYS A 58 -31.99 -16.07 4.34
C LYS A 58 -33.06 -15.46 3.44
N LEU A 59 -32.81 -14.22 3.03
CA LEU A 59 -33.68 -13.42 2.18
C LEU A 59 -32.81 -12.61 1.21
N ILE A 60 -33.04 -12.73 -0.10
CA ILE A 60 -32.37 -11.90 -1.13
C ILE A 60 -33.40 -10.93 -1.67
N ILE A 61 -33.07 -9.64 -1.58
CA ILE A 61 -33.96 -8.54 -1.92
C ILE A 61 -33.25 -7.60 -2.88
N GLN A 62 -33.96 -7.18 -3.92
CA GLN A 62 -33.53 -6.16 -4.87
C GLN A 62 -34.27 -4.86 -4.58
N CYS A 63 -33.53 -3.76 -4.42
CA CYS A 63 -34.12 -2.43 -4.37
C CYS A 63 -34.40 -1.96 -5.80
N LEU A 64 -35.67 -1.68 -6.13
CA LEU A 64 -36.03 -1.21 -7.48
C LEU A 64 -35.64 0.25 -7.71
N LYS A 65 -35.45 1.04 -6.65
CA LYS A 65 -35.03 2.45 -6.75
C LYS A 65 -33.53 2.63 -7.02
N HIS A 66 -32.70 1.74 -6.47
CA HIS A 66 -31.24 1.84 -6.50
C HIS A 66 -30.56 0.73 -7.30
N GLU A 67 -31.35 -0.21 -7.85
CA GLU A 67 -30.87 -1.36 -8.63
C GLU A 67 -29.80 -2.20 -7.92
N THR A 68 -29.87 -2.28 -6.59
CA THR A 68 -28.92 -3.05 -5.77
C THR A 68 -29.58 -4.28 -5.18
N VAL A 69 -28.83 -5.38 -5.11
CA VAL A 69 -29.25 -6.64 -4.49
C VAL A 69 -28.53 -6.81 -3.16
N GLN A 70 -29.25 -7.25 -2.13
CA GLN A 70 -28.68 -7.48 -0.81
C GLN A 70 -29.18 -8.80 -0.21
N GLU A 71 -28.25 -9.61 0.29
CA GLU A 71 -28.57 -10.74 1.16
C GLU A 71 -28.77 -10.25 2.60
N THR A 72 -29.85 -10.67 3.23
CA THR A 72 -30.18 -10.37 4.62
C THR A 72 -30.94 -11.53 5.25
N THR A 73 -31.42 -11.35 6.47
CA THR A 73 -32.32 -12.30 7.13
C THR A 73 -33.69 -11.67 7.33
N ILE A 74 -34.73 -12.51 7.41
CA ILE A 74 -36.12 -12.06 7.59
C ILE A 74 -36.24 -11.10 8.78
N GLN A 75 -35.65 -11.45 9.93
CA GLN A 75 -35.72 -10.57 11.10
C GLN A 75 -35.00 -9.23 10.88
N LYS A 76 -33.82 -9.22 10.24
CA LYS A 76 -33.08 -7.98 9.98
C LYS A 76 -33.87 -7.07 9.05
N TYR A 77 -34.46 -7.63 7.99
CA TYR A 77 -35.27 -6.87 7.04
C TYR A 77 -36.52 -6.28 7.69
N LEU A 78 -37.29 -7.09 8.45
CA LEU A 78 -38.49 -6.63 9.15
C LEU A 78 -38.19 -5.57 10.21
N ARG A 79 -37.04 -5.64 10.90
CA ARG A 79 -36.62 -4.61 11.87
C ARG A 79 -36.08 -3.33 11.24
N SER A 80 -35.51 -3.40 10.03
CA SER A 80 -34.93 -2.24 9.36
C SER A 80 -36.02 -1.23 8.96
N ARG A 81 -35.95 0.04 9.38
CA ARG A 81 -36.95 1.05 9.02
C ARG A 81 -37.10 1.21 7.50
N THR A 82 -35.99 1.19 6.77
CA THR A 82 -35.92 1.40 5.32
C THR A 82 -35.80 0.10 4.52
N GLY A 83 -35.86 -1.06 5.18
CA GLY A 83 -35.65 -2.37 4.56
C GLY A 83 -34.18 -2.62 4.19
N MET A 84 -33.61 -1.83 3.28
CA MET A 84 -32.26 -1.99 2.71
C MET A 84 -31.31 -0.83 3.08
N ILE A 85 -30.00 -1.10 2.98
CA ILE A 85 -28.93 -0.14 3.32
C ILE A 85 -28.92 1.04 2.33
N CYS A 86 -29.16 0.80 1.04
CA CYS A 86 -29.22 1.84 0.02
C CYS A 86 -30.30 2.89 0.33
N CYS A 87 -31.53 2.46 0.60
CA CYS A 87 -32.64 3.34 0.99
C CYS A 87 -32.37 4.09 2.29
N GLY A 88 -31.68 3.45 3.25
CA GLY A 88 -31.24 4.11 4.48
C GLY A 88 -30.23 5.23 4.22
N LYS A 89 -29.27 5.00 3.32
CA LYS A 89 -28.29 6.02 2.91
C LYS A 89 -28.95 7.17 2.15
N GLU A 90 -29.90 6.88 1.26
CA GLU A 90 -30.67 7.90 0.55
C GLU A 90 -31.47 8.77 1.52
N GLU A 91 -32.20 8.18 2.47
CA GLU A 91 -32.98 8.93 3.47
C GLU A 91 -32.07 9.82 4.33
N ILE A 92 -30.88 9.32 4.73
CA ILE A 92 -29.88 10.12 5.44
C ILE A 92 -29.36 11.25 4.55
N SER A 93 -29.03 10.95 3.29
CA SER A 93 -28.52 11.94 2.33
C SER A 93 -29.53 13.06 2.10
N GLN A 94 -30.81 12.74 1.86
CA GLN A 94 -31.90 13.72 1.72
C GLN A 94 -32.08 14.57 2.98
N LYS A 95 -31.98 13.96 4.17
CA LYS A 95 -32.03 14.71 5.45
C LYS A 95 -30.83 15.65 5.65
N LEU A 96 -29.69 15.35 5.03
CA LEU A 96 -28.48 16.16 5.14
C LEU A 96 -28.35 17.20 4.03
N SER A 97 -28.85 16.92 2.81
CA SER A 97 -28.66 17.78 1.63
C SER A 97 -29.25 19.18 1.81
N ASN A 98 -30.36 19.29 2.54
CA ASN A 98 -31.06 20.56 2.75
C ASN A 98 -30.76 21.19 4.11
N ARG A 99 -29.83 20.62 4.90
CA ARG A 99 -29.46 21.22 6.19
C ARG A 99 -28.55 22.42 5.98
N GLN A 100 -29.12 23.61 6.11
CA GLN A 100 -28.35 24.82 6.31
C GLN A 100 -28.01 24.97 7.78
N PHE A 101 -26.75 24.70 8.13
CA PHE A 101 -26.26 24.98 9.48
C PHE A 101 -26.07 26.48 9.67
N SER A 102 -26.53 27.00 10.81
CA SER A 102 -26.23 28.36 11.24
C SER A 102 -24.70 28.57 11.34
N LYS A 103 -24.24 29.82 11.20
CA LYS A 103 -22.82 30.17 11.34
C LYS A 103 -22.26 29.66 12.67
N GLU A 104 -23.00 29.85 13.76
CA GLU A 104 -22.65 29.36 15.10
C GLU A 104 -22.45 27.83 15.12
N THR A 105 -23.34 27.07 14.49
CA THR A 105 -23.22 25.60 14.44
C THR A 105 -22.00 25.16 13.64
N ARG A 106 -21.71 25.83 12.52
CA ARG A 106 -20.50 25.56 11.71
C ARG A 106 -19.24 25.83 12.52
N GLU A 107 -19.20 26.93 13.27
CA GLU A 107 -18.09 27.26 14.16
C GLU A 107 -17.93 26.22 15.28
N LYS A 108 -19.02 25.78 15.91
CA LYS A 108 -18.99 24.71 16.92
C LYS A 108 -18.46 23.40 16.33
N MET A 109 -18.95 22.96 15.17
CA MET A 109 -18.45 21.75 14.50
C MET A 109 -16.96 21.86 14.14
N SER A 110 -16.53 23.02 13.65
CA SER A 110 -15.11 23.28 13.35
C SER A 110 -14.24 23.22 14.60
N LYS A 111 -14.66 23.86 15.70
CA LYS A 111 -13.99 23.80 17.00
C LYS A 111 -13.93 22.37 17.54
N SER A 112 -15.04 21.64 17.54
CA SER A 112 -15.09 20.23 17.97
C SER A 112 -14.18 19.34 17.13
N ARG A 113 -14.13 19.54 15.82
CA ARG A 113 -13.21 18.80 14.94
C ARG A 113 -11.75 19.08 15.28
N LYS A 114 -11.38 20.35 15.52
CA LYS A 114 -10.03 20.72 15.97
C LYS A 114 -9.68 20.07 17.31
N LEU A 115 -10.56 20.17 18.30
CA LEU A 115 -10.37 19.54 19.61
C LEU A 115 -10.21 18.02 19.51
N PHE A 116 -11.03 17.36 18.69
CA PHE A 116 -10.92 15.91 18.47
C PHE A 116 -9.57 15.54 17.83
N HIS A 117 -9.11 16.30 16.83
CA HIS A 117 -7.80 16.08 16.23
C HIS A 117 -6.66 16.33 17.23
N GLU A 118 -6.75 17.36 18.07
CA GLU A 118 -5.76 17.66 19.11
C GLU A 118 -5.72 16.58 20.19
N GLN A 119 -6.88 16.13 20.67
CA GLN A 119 -6.99 15.03 21.62
C GLN A 119 -6.45 13.73 21.03
N ASN A 120 -6.80 13.41 19.79
CA ASN A 120 -6.25 12.24 19.11
C ASN A 120 -4.74 12.35 18.93
N LYS A 121 -4.21 13.55 18.65
CA LYS A 121 -2.77 13.79 18.55
C LYS A 121 -2.06 13.53 19.89
N LYS A 122 -2.66 13.96 21.01
CA LYS A 122 -2.16 13.67 22.37
C LYS A 122 -2.23 12.18 22.71
N ASN A 123 -3.27 11.50 22.25
CA ASN A 123 -3.50 10.07 22.49
C ASN A 123 -2.83 9.16 21.43
N GLN A 124 -1.98 9.70 20.55
CA GLN A 124 -1.26 8.87 19.59
C GLN A 124 -0.28 7.97 20.33
N THR A 125 -0.35 6.68 20.04
CA THR A 125 0.67 5.74 20.48
C THR A 125 2.03 6.15 19.90
N LYS A 126 3.12 5.81 20.61
CA LYS A 126 4.50 6.03 20.12
C LYS A 126 4.70 5.49 18.71
N THR A 127 4.07 4.34 18.39
CA THR A 127 4.07 3.73 17.05
C THR A 127 3.46 4.65 16.00
N GLN A 128 2.33 5.28 16.29
CA GLN A 128 1.67 6.22 15.37
C GLN A 128 2.51 7.49 15.16
N GLN A 129 3.12 8.02 16.23
CA GLN A 129 4.01 9.17 16.14
C GLN A 129 5.24 8.86 15.26
N ASN A 130 5.87 7.70 15.47
CA ASN A 130 7.00 7.25 14.65
C ASN A 130 6.61 7.06 13.17
N ARG A 131 5.41 6.54 12.91
CA ARG A 131 4.87 6.43 11.54
C ARG A 131 4.69 7.80 10.90
N ASN A 132 4.17 8.78 11.64
CA ASN A 132 3.98 10.14 11.13
C ASN A 132 5.32 10.82 10.83
N ARG A 133 6.30 10.73 11.75
CA ARG A 133 7.66 11.27 11.53
C ARG A 133 8.35 10.62 10.33
N TYR A 134 8.20 9.30 10.18
CA TYR A 134 8.73 8.60 9.01
C TYR A 134 8.08 9.05 7.70
N ASN A 135 6.76 9.23 7.68
CA ASN A 135 6.05 9.69 6.50
C ASN A 135 6.47 11.12 6.12
N GLU A 136 6.64 12.00 7.11
CA GLU A 136 7.10 13.38 6.92
C GLU A 136 8.52 13.41 6.35
N TRP A 137 9.46 12.69 6.98
CA TRP A 137 10.83 12.53 6.49
C TRP A 137 10.87 12.00 5.04
N ARG A 138 10.08 10.94 4.75
CA ARG A 138 10.02 10.32 3.43
C ARG A 138 9.47 11.30 2.38
N GLN A 139 8.47 12.10 2.75
CA GLN A 139 7.89 13.10 1.84
C GLN A 139 8.92 14.18 1.50
N ILE A 140 9.62 14.72 2.50
CA ILE A 140 10.68 15.73 2.29
C ILE A 140 11.80 15.17 1.40
N ALA A 141 12.23 13.93 1.66
CA ALA A 141 13.27 13.29 0.84
C ALA A 141 12.83 13.13 -0.63
N LEU A 142 11.58 12.75 -0.87
CA LEU A 142 11.01 12.66 -2.22
C LEU A 142 10.92 14.02 -2.92
N GLU A 143 10.51 15.06 -2.19
CA GLU A 143 10.43 16.43 -2.70
C GLU A 143 11.82 16.98 -3.05
N ASN A 144 12.81 16.80 -2.18
CA ASN A 144 14.20 17.20 -2.41
C ASN A 144 14.80 16.52 -3.66
N ALA A 145 14.39 15.29 -3.95
CA ALA A 145 14.80 14.56 -5.14
C ALA A 145 13.91 14.85 -6.38
N ASN A 146 13.01 15.83 -6.31
CA ASN A 146 12.04 16.14 -7.38
C ASN A 146 11.25 14.91 -7.83
N PHE A 147 10.95 13.97 -6.92
CA PHE A 147 10.32 12.69 -7.20
C PHE A 147 11.02 11.92 -8.34
N GLN A 148 12.35 12.00 -8.42
CA GLN A 148 13.18 11.25 -9.36
C GLN A 148 14.06 10.25 -8.62
N CYS A 149 14.34 9.13 -9.27
CA CYS A 149 15.35 8.21 -8.76
C CYS A 149 16.74 8.83 -8.96
N SER A 150 17.57 8.81 -7.91
CA SER A 150 18.90 9.41 -7.90
C SER A 150 19.86 8.81 -8.93
N LEU A 151 19.63 7.55 -9.33
CA LEU A 151 20.42 6.80 -10.31
C LEU A 151 19.96 7.03 -11.75
N THR A 152 18.68 6.80 -12.04
CA THR A 152 18.14 6.89 -13.41
C THR A 152 17.75 8.31 -13.81
N LYS A 153 17.58 9.23 -12.85
CA LYS A 153 17.05 10.60 -13.03
C LYS A 153 15.62 10.65 -13.61
N ILE A 154 14.92 9.52 -13.73
CA ILE A 154 13.52 9.46 -14.17
C ILE A 154 12.56 9.39 -12.98
N ARG A 155 11.27 9.64 -13.23
CA ARG A 155 10.16 9.44 -12.27
C ARG A 155 9.48 8.08 -12.51
N PRO A 156 9.91 6.98 -11.86
CA PRO A 156 9.28 5.69 -12.03
C PRO A 156 7.88 5.66 -11.40
N LYS A 157 7.06 4.66 -11.74
CA LYS A 157 5.74 4.46 -11.12
C LYS A 157 5.83 4.32 -9.60
N LYS A 158 6.88 3.64 -9.12
CA LYS A 158 7.14 3.36 -7.70
C LYS A 158 8.52 3.87 -7.30
N LEU A 159 8.54 4.75 -6.29
CA LEU A 159 9.75 5.31 -5.69
C LEU A 159 9.79 4.99 -4.21
N ASP A 160 10.99 4.75 -3.70
CA ASP A 160 11.26 4.54 -2.28
C ASP A 160 12.47 5.32 -1.79
N ALA A 161 12.40 5.71 -0.51
CA ALA A 161 13.46 6.39 0.21
C ALA A 161 14.31 5.34 0.95
N HIS A 162 15.54 5.15 0.49
CA HIS A 162 16.49 4.22 1.07
C HIS A 162 17.36 4.92 2.12
N HIS A 163 17.51 4.32 3.30
CA HIS A 163 18.44 4.83 4.30
C HIS A 163 19.84 4.30 4.01
N LEU A 164 20.85 5.17 3.95
CA LEU A 164 22.24 4.77 3.73
C LEU A 164 22.81 4.03 4.95
N PHE A 165 22.47 4.50 6.16
CA PHE A 165 22.66 3.80 7.41
C PHE A 165 21.33 3.24 7.90
N SER A 166 21.26 1.92 8.10
CA SER A 166 20.03 1.23 8.48
C SER A 166 19.31 1.85 9.70
N LYS A 167 18.06 2.28 9.50
CA LYS A 167 17.20 2.90 10.53
C LYS A 167 17.13 2.12 11.85
N LYS A 168 17.15 0.78 11.78
CA LYS A 168 17.02 -0.09 12.97
C LYS A 168 18.18 0.07 13.94
N VAL A 169 19.38 0.38 13.43
CA VAL A 169 20.62 0.40 14.20
C VAL A 169 21.09 1.83 14.46
N PHE A 170 20.97 2.71 13.47
CA PHE A 170 21.53 4.06 13.49
C PHE A 170 20.44 5.10 13.77
N VAL A 171 19.93 5.09 15.01
CA VAL A 171 18.78 5.90 15.44
C VAL A 171 19.14 7.40 15.52
N SER A 172 20.42 7.73 15.74
CA SER A 172 20.89 9.13 15.81
C SER A 172 20.68 9.92 14.51
N ILE A 173 20.66 9.24 13.36
CA ILE A 173 20.54 9.83 12.04
C ILE A 173 19.35 9.27 11.24
N GLU A 174 18.37 8.64 11.90
CA GLU A 174 17.25 7.98 11.22
C GLU A 174 16.38 8.92 10.38
N PHE A 175 16.36 10.22 10.70
CA PHE A 175 15.60 11.24 9.96
C PHE A 175 16.52 12.32 9.35
N ASP A 176 17.82 12.06 9.27
CA ASP A 176 18.74 12.94 8.56
C ASP A 176 18.45 12.89 7.06
N GLN A 177 18.35 14.05 6.41
CA GLN A 177 18.09 14.14 4.98
C GLN A 177 19.29 13.66 4.14
N GLU A 178 20.51 13.79 4.67
CA GLU A 178 21.72 13.26 4.01
C GLU A 178 21.83 11.74 4.15
N ASN A 179 21.15 11.13 5.13
CA ASN A 179 21.12 9.68 5.32
C ASN A 179 20.07 8.99 4.42
N CYS A 180 19.72 9.61 3.29
CA CYS A 180 18.69 9.13 2.39
C CYS A 180 19.12 9.20 0.92
N VAL A 181 18.71 8.21 0.13
CA VAL A 181 18.77 8.26 -1.33
C VAL A 181 17.43 7.78 -1.90
N ILE A 182 16.93 8.45 -2.95
CA ILE A 182 15.66 8.10 -3.57
C ILE A 182 15.91 7.13 -4.73
N LEU A 183 15.29 5.96 -4.67
CA LEU A 183 15.51 4.87 -5.61
C LEU A 183 14.19 4.44 -6.26
N ALA A 184 14.26 3.97 -7.50
CA ALA A 184 13.21 3.14 -8.06
C ALA A 184 13.03 1.91 -7.16
N LYS A 185 11.79 1.44 -7.00
CA LYS A 185 11.48 0.31 -6.11
C LYS A 185 12.30 -0.92 -6.46
N GLU A 186 12.52 -1.15 -7.75
CA GLU A 186 13.24 -2.29 -8.31
C GLU A 186 14.73 -2.21 -7.94
N ILE A 187 15.36 -1.04 -8.08
CA ILE A 187 16.75 -0.80 -7.64
C ILE A 187 16.88 -0.96 -6.12
N HIS A 188 15.93 -0.39 -5.36
CA HIS A 188 15.90 -0.52 -3.91
C HIS A 188 15.82 -1.99 -3.47
N GLN A 189 14.99 -2.79 -4.15
CA GLN A 189 14.90 -4.22 -3.90
C GLN A 189 16.17 -4.95 -4.33
N GLY A 190 16.76 -4.60 -5.47
CA GLY A 190 18.04 -5.16 -5.94
C GLY A 190 19.16 -4.97 -4.92
N PHE A 191 19.26 -3.77 -4.33
CA PHE A 191 20.18 -3.49 -3.23
C PHE A 191 19.94 -4.42 -2.02
N HIS A 192 18.69 -4.54 -1.57
CA HIS A 192 18.33 -5.41 -0.43
C HIS A 192 18.44 -6.91 -0.74
N ASN A 193 18.34 -7.31 -2.00
CA ASN A 193 18.59 -8.69 -2.42
C ASN A 193 20.09 -9.01 -2.32
N TYR A 194 20.94 -8.04 -2.66
CA TYR A 194 22.39 -8.20 -2.60
C TYR A 194 22.91 -8.21 -1.15
N TYR A 195 22.55 -7.20 -0.35
CA TYR A 195 23.07 -7.04 1.02
C TYR A 195 22.18 -7.58 2.13
N GLY A 196 20.93 -7.97 1.82
CA GLY A 196 19.97 -8.50 2.79
C GLY A 196 19.20 -7.42 3.57
N THR A 197 17.90 -7.63 3.75
CA THR A 197 17.00 -6.67 4.43
C THR A 197 17.15 -6.63 5.95
N LEU A 198 17.72 -7.69 6.54
CA LEU A 198 17.89 -7.83 7.99
C LEU A 198 19.31 -7.49 8.47
N ASN A 199 20.24 -7.30 7.53
CA ASN A 199 21.63 -7.01 7.84
C ASN A 199 21.81 -5.54 8.22
N ILE A 200 22.90 -5.26 8.94
CA ILE A 200 23.28 -3.89 9.27
C ILE A 200 23.94 -3.31 8.03
N VAL A 201 23.16 -2.52 7.29
CA VAL A 201 23.65 -1.82 6.11
C VAL A 201 24.19 -0.43 6.49
N THR A 202 25.30 -0.06 5.85
CA THR A 202 25.97 1.25 5.96
C THR A 202 26.13 1.87 4.57
N ILE A 203 26.52 3.16 4.54
CA ILE A 203 26.79 3.87 3.29
C ILE A 203 27.88 3.20 2.45
N ASP A 204 28.85 2.51 3.08
CA ASP A 204 29.92 1.80 2.37
C ASP A 204 29.36 0.69 1.47
N HIS A 205 28.37 -0.06 1.95
CA HIS A 205 27.68 -1.08 1.14
C HIS A 205 26.95 -0.45 -0.05
N PHE A 206 26.40 0.75 0.13
CA PHE A 206 25.78 1.47 -0.98
C PHE A 206 26.83 1.98 -1.98
N ILE A 207 28.01 2.42 -1.53
CA ILE A 207 29.12 2.79 -2.41
C ILE A 207 29.62 1.57 -3.21
N GLU A 208 29.78 0.42 -2.57
CA GLU A 208 30.15 -0.85 -3.20
C GLU A 208 29.08 -1.30 -4.21
N PHE A 209 27.79 -1.13 -3.88
CA PHE A 209 26.70 -1.39 -4.82
C PHE A 209 26.82 -0.56 -6.11
N LEU A 210 27.14 0.73 -5.97
CA LEU A 210 27.35 1.62 -7.12
C LEU A 210 28.58 1.20 -7.93
N GLU A 211 29.64 0.75 -7.27
CA GLU A 211 30.84 0.21 -7.93
C GLU A 211 30.50 -1.02 -8.79
N ILE A 212 29.76 -1.98 -8.22
CA ILE A 212 29.28 -3.15 -8.95
C ILE A 212 28.43 -2.73 -10.15
N LEU A 213 27.46 -1.83 -9.94
CA LEU A 213 26.62 -1.32 -11.04
C LEU A 213 27.42 -0.63 -12.14
N SER A 214 28.51 0.06 -11.82
CA SER A 214 29.37 0.69 -12.82
C SER A 214 30.18 -0.31 -13.65
N ARG A 215 30.64 -1.39 -13.01
CA ARG A 215 31.51 -2.41 -13.63
C ARG A 215 30.74 -3.51 -14.37
N ASP A 216 29.70 -4.06 -13.76
CA ASP A 216 28.97 -5.21 -14.29
C ASP A 216 27.78 -4.77 -15.15
N GLN A 217 27.97 -4.83 -16.47
CA GLN A 217 26.94 -4.48 -17.45
C GLN A 217 25.74 -5.43 -17.41
N ASN A 218 25.94 -6.73 -17.13
CA ASN A 218 24.86 -7.71 -17.15
C ASN A 218 23.94 -7.49 -15.95
N PHE A 219 24.52 -7.38 -14.76
CA PHE A 219 23.77 -7.08 -13.54
C PHE A 219 23.02 -5.74 -13.64
N ARG A 220 23.69 -4.71 -14.17
CA ARG A 220 23.06 -3.41 -14.43
C ARG A 220 21.91 -3.52 -15.43
N SER A 221 22.08 -4.26 -16.53
CA SER A 221 21.02 -4.38 -17.54
C SER A 221 19.79 -5.09 -16.97
N GLU A 222 19.99 -6.21 -16.27
CA GLU A 222 18.91 -6.98 -15.62
C GLU A 222 18.13 -6.11 -14.63
N LEU A 223 18.83 -5.38 -13.76
CA LEU A 223 18.20 -4.56 -12.73
C LEU A 223 17.34 -3.43 -13.33
N PHE A 224 17.83 -2.75 -14.36
CA PHE A 224 17.17 -1.57 -14.91
C PHE A 224 16.07 -1.89 -15.93
N GLN A 225 16.07 -3.08 -16.55
CA GLN A 225 15.02 -3.52 -17.47
C GLN A 225 13.63 -3.61 -16.82
N THR A 226 13.57 -3.77 -15.50
CA THR A 226 12.32 -3.93 -14.75
C THR A 226 11.66 -2.60 -14.35
N ILE A 227 12.31 -1.46 -14.61
CA ILE A 227 11.85 -0.15 -14.13
C ILE A 227 10.79 0.42 -15.08
N GLU A 228 9.58 0.64 -14.55
CA GLU A 228 8.49 1.25 -15.31
C GLU A 228 8.41 2.78 -15.09
N PRO A 229 8.59 3.60 -16.13
CA PRO A 229 8.37 5.05 -16.03
C PRO A 229 6.89 5.38 -15.83
N ARG A 230 6.60 6.55 -15.22
CA ARG A 230 5.21 7.03 -15.06
C ARG A 230 4.70 7.65 -16.38
N ASN A 231 3.58 7.13 -16.89
CA ASN A 231 2.99 7.48 -18.21
C ASN A 231 2.68 8.97 -18.47
N ASN A 232 2.62 9.81 -17.43
CA ASN A 232 2.16 11.20 -17.54
C ASN A 232 3.30 12.23 -17.51
N PHE A 233 4.53 11.82 -17.82
CA PHE A 233 5.63 12.78 -17.97
C PHE A 233 5.68 13.29 -19.40
N PRO A 234 5.45 14.59 -19.67
CA PRO A 234 5.55 15.14 -21.01
C PRO A 234 6.96 14.87 -21.53
N LYS A 235 7.03 14.08 -22.61
CA LYS A 235 8.17 13.82 -23.50
C LYS A 235 9.55 14.10 -22.90
N TYR A 236 10.10 13.07 -22.24
CA TYR A 236 11.54 12.94 -22.01
C TYR A 236 12.33 12.68 -23.32
N GLU A 237 11.67 12.70 -24.49
CA GLU A 237 12.26 12.52 -25.82
C GLU A 237 13.33 13.56 -26.18
N GLN A 238 13.50 14.65 -25.42
CA GLN A 238 14.41 15.75 -25.79
C GLN A 238 15.70 15.87 -24.95
N THR A 239 15.91 15.09 -23.88
CA THR A 239 17.07 15.30 -22.98
C THR A 239 18.10 14.16 -22.94
N ILE A 240 17.89 13.06 -23.67
CA ILE A 240 18.94 12.02 -23.88
C ILE A 240 19.39 11.98 -25.35
N SER A 241 19.11 13.00 -26.15
CA SER A 241 19.69 13.14 -27.49
C SER A 241 21.02 13.92 -27.43
N ASN A 242 21.96 13.46 -26.60
CA ASN A 242 23.36 13.55 -27.00
C ASN A 242 23.71 12.15 -27.49
N PRO A 243 23.56 11.89 -28.80
CA PRO A 243 24.07 10.66 -29.37
C PRO A 243 25.59 10.67 -29.12
N VAL A 244 26.04 9.87 -28.16
CA VAL A 244 27.43 9.43 -28.13
C VAL A 244 27.60 8.68 -29.44
N SER A 245 28.24 9.35 -30.41
CA SER A 245 28.53 8.83 -31.72
C SER A 245 29.42 7.62 -31.58
N ASN A 246 28.83 6.42 -31.53
CA ASN A 246 29.55 5.20 -31.84
C ASN A 246 28.66 4.36 -32.73
N ASN A 247 29.21 4.05 -33.89
CA ASN A 247 28.59 3.38 -35.02
C ASN A 247 28.15 1.96 -34.65
N ASP A 248 26.99 1.79 -34.02
CA ASP A 248 26.46 0.46 -33.73
C ASP A 248 24.98 0.37 -34.10
N THR A 249 24.71 -0.41 -35.14
CA THR A 249 23.43 -0.57 -35.85
C THR A 249 22.44 -1.50 -35.12
N GLY A 250 22.44 -1.51 -33.79
CA GLY A 250 21.71 -2.50 -33.00
C GLY A 250 20.67 -1.89 -32.05
N SER A 251 19.39 -2.04 -32.40
CA SER A 251 18.22 -1.99 -31.51
C SER A 251 18.13 -0.81 -30.51
N GLU A 252 17.24 0.14 -30.81
CA GLU A 252 16.84 1.28 -29.96
C GLU A 252 16.11 0.89 -28.65
N THR A 253 16.58 -0.13 -27.93
CA THR A 253 16.17 -0.37 -26.56
C THR A 253 16.68 0.78 -25.70
N THR A 254 15.76 1.65 -25.31
CA THR A 254 15.98 2.88 -24.55
C THR A 254 16.70 2.56 -23.24
N GLN A 255 18.01 2.81 -23.17
CA GLN A 255 18.76 2.58 -21.93
C GLN A 255 18.31 3.61 -20.89
N PHE A 256 17.63 3.15 -19.84
CA PHE A 256 17.13 3.98 -18.73
C PHE A 256 18.24 4.42 -17.73
N TYR A 257 19.51 4.21 -18.06
CA TYR A 257 20.63 4.49 -17.18
C TYR A 257 21.80 5.16 -17.92
N ASN A 258 22.54 6.00 -17.19
CA ASN A 258 23.82 6.56 -17.62
C ASN A 258 24.88 6.18 -16.57
N VAL A 259 25.99 5.58 -16.99
CA VAL A 259 27.11 5.19 -16.11
C VAL A 259 27.72 6.41 -15.42
N GLU A 260 27.75 7.56 -16.07
CA GLU A 260 28.24 8.82 -15.48
C GLU A 260 27.39 9.20 -14.26
N ASN A 261 26.06 9.06 -14.33
CA ASN A 261 25.18 9.33 -13.18
C ASN A 261 25.48 8.40 -11.99
N ILE A 262 25.85 7.14 -12.26
CA ILE A 262 26.24 6.16 -11.22
C ILE A 262 27.53 6.64 -10.55
N LEU A 263 28.53 7.01 -11.34
CA LEU A 263 29.84 7.49 -10.84
C LEU A 263 29.72 8.82 -10.10
N GLU A 264 28.90 9.75 -10.59
CA GLU A 264 28.61 11.01 -9.89
C GLU A 264 27.93 10.76 -8.54
N LEU A 265 26.93 9.86 -8.50
CA LEU A 265 26.28 9.49 -7.26
C LEU A 265 27.27 8.83 -6.30
N GLN A 266 28.17 7.97 -6.80
CA GLN A 266 29.20 7.33 -5.99
C GLN A 266 30.14 8.36 -5.36
N LYS A 267 30.65 9.32 -6.16
CA LYS A 267 31.47 10.44 -5.65
C LYS A 267 30.73 11.25 -4.59
N TYR A 268 29.44 11.50 -4.80
CA TYR A 268 28.60 12.19 -3.81
C TYR A 268 28.48 11.40 -2.51
N MET A 269 28.25 10.08 -2.57
CA MET A 269 28.18 9.20 -1.40
C MET A 269 29.47 9.20 -0.60
N ILE A 270 30.62 9.11 -1.28
CA ILE A 270 31.95 9.21 -0.64
C ILE A 270 32.11 10.54 0.09
N ARG A 271 31.67 11.66 -0.54
CA ARG A 271 31.77 12.98 0.07
C ARG A 271 30.94 13.12 1.34
N ILE A 272 29.70 12.62 1.37
CA ILE A 272 28.81 12.76 2.53
C ILE A 272 29.09 11.75 3.64
N ARG A 273 29.78 10.65 3.33
CA ARG A 273 30.14 9.57 4.26
C ARG A 273 30.74 10.09 5.56
N GLU A 274 31.78 10.91 5.48
CA GLU A 274 32.48 11.44 6.66
C GLU A 274 31.57 12.36 7.49
N GLY A 275 30.69 13.12 6.82
CA GLY A 275 29.68 13.95 7.49
C GLY A 275 28.70 13.12 8.31
N LEU A 276 28.18 12.04 7.73
CA LEU A 276 27.26 11.12 8.41
C LEU A 276 27.93 10.36 9.56
N LEU A 277 29.15 9.85 9.35
CA LEU A 277 29.91 9.15 10.40
C LEU A 277 30.19 10.04 11.61
N LYS A 278 30.39 11.35 11.42
CA LYS A 278 30.56 12.30 12.53
C LYS A 278 29.31 12.45 13.38
N LYS A 279 28.11 12.37 12.79
CA LYS A 279 26.81 12.50 13.45
C LYS A 279 26.42 11.27 14.28
N LEU A 280 27.03 10.10 14.02
CA LEU A 280 26.75 8.87 14.76
C LEU A 280 27.19 8.93 16.23
N LEU A 281 26.49 8.20 17.09
CA LEU A 281 26.90 7.97 18.48
C LEU A 281 28.14 7.08 18.55
N PRO A 282 28.96 7.14 19.63
CA PRO A 282 30.17 6.31 19.73
C PRO A 282 29.93 4.81 19.53
N LYS A 283 28.84 4.27 20.08
CA LYS A 283 28.46 2.84 19.90
C LYS A 283 28.07 2.53 18.47
N GLU A 284 27.38 3.45 17.79
CA GLU A 284 26.98 3.31 16.40
C GLU A 284 28.18 3.35 15.46
N LYS A 285 29.20 4.18 15.72
CA LYS A 285 30.46 4.20 14.95
C LYS A 285 31.17 2.85 14.97
N ILE A 286 31.25 2.21 16.14
CA ILE A 286 31.83 0.87 16.28
C ILE A 286 31.04 -0.15 15.45
N LEU A 287 29.70 -0.08 15.49
CA LEU A 287 28.84 -0.97 14.70
C LEU A 287 28.98 -0.73 13.19
N ALA A 288 29.09 0.53 12.74
CA ALA A 288 29.30 0.86 11.33
C ALA A 288 30.61 0.26 10.81
N ASN A 289 31.71 0.44 11.57
CA ASN A 289 33.01 -0.11 11.21
C ASN A 289 32.99 -1.65 11.15
N LYS A 290 32.34 -2.30 12.13
CA LYS A 290 32.21 -3.76 12.17
C LYS A 290 31.34 -4.29 11.03
N ALA A 291 30.25 -3.60 10.69
CA ALA A 291 29.32 -4.01 9.66
C ALA A 291 30.02 -4.12 8.31
N PHE A 292 30.83 -3.12 7.94
CA PHE A 292 31.55 -3.12 6.65
C PHE A 292 32.65 -4.20 6.57
N GLN A 293 33.31 -4.52 7.68
CA GLN A 293 34.31 -5.59 7.72
C GLN A 293 33.69 -7.00 7.62
N THR A 294 32.40 -7.13 7.91
CA THR A 294 31.72 -8.42 7.89
C THR A 294 31.31 -8.73 6.46
N LYS A 295 31.99 -9.67 5.80
CA LYS A 295 31.61 -10.15 4.47
C LYS A 295 30.14 -10.60 4.51
N ILE A 296 29.28 -9.90 3.78
CA ILE A 296 27.87 -10.26 3.69
C ILE A 296 27.76 -11.42 2.70
N CYS A 297 27.45 -12.62 3.20
CA CYS A 297 27.05 -13.73 2.34
C CYS A 297 25.71 -13.37 1.67
N SER A 298 25.76 -12.92 0.41
CA SER A 298 24.55 -12.77 -0.40
C SER A 298 23.87 -14.15 -0.48
N ARG A 299 22.55 -14.21 -0.27
CA ARG A 299 21.86 -15.50 -0.15
C ARG A 299 21.67 -16.24 -1.47
N ASN A 300 21.82 -15.57 -2.62
CA ASN A 300 21.43 -16.13 -3.92
C ASN A 300 22.30 -15.70 -5.11
N PHE A 301 23.34 -14.88 -4.94
CA PHE A 301 24.29 -14.61 -6.02
C PHE A 301 25.53 -15.46 -5.80
N GLN A 302 25.64 -16.55 -6.56
CA GLN A 302 26.93 -17.23 -6.75
C GLN A 302 27.80 -16.32 -7.61
N PHE A 303 28.48 -15.38 -6.98
CA PHE A 303 29.68 -14.82 -7.60
C PHE A 303 30.74 -15.91 -7.55
N GLU A 304 31.27 -16.32 -8.70
CA GLU A 304 32.55 -17.01 -8.73
C GLU A 304 33.53 -16.17 -7.91
N GLU A 305 34.25 -16.80 -6.97
CA GLU A 305 35.12 -16.09 -6.04
C GLU A 305 36.06 -15.16 -6.80
N TRP A 306 35.85 -13.86 -6.61
CA TRP A 306 36.67 -12.83 -7.22
C TRP A 306 38.03 -12.82 -6.53
N ASN A 307 39.06 -13.30 -7.23
CA ASN A 307 40.45 -13.20 -6.79
C ASN A 307 40.90 -11.72 -6.86
N SER A 308 41.03 -11.09 -5.69
CA SER A 308 41.51 -9.71 -5.54
C SER A 308 42.98 -9.51 -5.93
N ASP A 309 43.71 -10.58 -6.27
CA ASP A 309 45.17 -10.58 -6.43
C ASP A 309 45.66 -10.18 -7.84
N THR A 310 44.78 -9.89 -8.80
CA THR A 310 45.21 -9.61 -10.20
C THR A 310 45.15 -8.15 -10.64
N ASN A 311 44.84 -7.18 -9.77
CA ASN A 311 44.86 -5.76 -10.16
C ASN A 311 45.94 -4.96 -9.41
N SER A 312 47.21 -5.25 -9.70
CA SER A 312 48.26 -4.23 -9.61
C SER A 312 48.14 -3.32 -10.84
N PHE A 313 47.39 -2.23 -10.72
CA PHE A 313 47.45 -1.15 -11.71
C PHE A 313 48.87 -0.56 -11.70
N LYS A 314 49.56 -0.68 -12.84
CA LYS A 314 50.68 0.19 -13.23
C LYS A 314 50.13 1.38 -14.01
#